data_AF-A0A453SEV3-F1
#
_entry.id   AF-A0A453SEV3-F1
#
_cell.length_a   1.000
_cell.length_b   1.000
_cell.length_c   1.000
_cell.angle_alpha   90.00
_cell.angle_beta   90.00
_cell.angle_gamma   90.00
#
_symmetry.space_group_name_H-M   'P 1'
#
loop_
_entity.id
_entity.type
_entity.pdbx_description
1 polymer ?
#
loop_
_entity_poly.entity_id
_entity_poly.type
_entity_poly.pdbx_seq_one_letter_code
_entity_poly.pdbx_strand_id
1 'polypeptide(L)'
;PEAATPFPHRQGVLFNIQYVNYWFAEPAGAAPLQWSKDIYNFMEPYVSKNPRQAYANYRDIDLGRNEVVNDISTYSSGKVWGEKYFKSNFQRLAITKGKVDPQDYFRNEQSIPPLIEKY
;
A
#
# COMPACT_ATOMS: atom_id res chain seq x y z
N PRO A 1 -3.00 1.66 20.40
CA PRO A 1 -2.04 2.60 19.77
C PRO A 1 -1.80 2.23 18.30
N GLU A 2 -1.62 3.22 17.40
CA GLU A 2 -1.38 2.95 15.96
C GLU A 2 -0.07 2.16 15.72
N ALA A 3 0.95 2.39 16.54
CA ALA A 3 2.28 1.77 16.39
C ALA A 3 2.45 0.42 17.12
N ALA A 4 1.40 -0.08 17.79
CA ALA A 4 1.48 -1.35 18.54
C ALA A 4 1.59 -2.57 17.61
N THR A 5 1.07 -2.46 16.38
CA THR A 5 1.11 -3.48 15.33
C THR A 5 1.37 -2.79 13.98
N PRO A 6 1.76 -3.51 12.91
CA PRO A 6 1.88 -2.92 11.59
C PRO A 6 0.62 -2.19 11.11
N PHE A 7 -0.56 -2.73 11.42
CA PHE A 7 -1.86 -2.15 11.06
C PHE A 7 -2.16 -0.86 11.85
N PRO A 8 -2.20 0.31 11.19
CA PRO A 8 -2.19 1.60 11.88
C PRO A 8 -3.59 2.24 11.99
N HIS A 9 -4.61 1.73 11.31
CA HIS A 9 -5.94 2.35 11.24
C HIS A 9 -6.72 2.09 12.54
N ARG A 10 -6.50 2.92 13.55
CA ARG A 10 -7.02 2.71 14.93
C ARG A 10 -7.89 3.90 15.36
N GLN A 11 -7.48 4.60 16.41
CA GLN A 11 -8.23 5.69 17.03
C GLN A 11 -8.60 6.78 16.02
N GLY A 12 -9.84 7.26 16.08
CA GLY A 12 -10.36 8.30 15.18
C GLY A 12 -10.94 7.79 13.86
N VAL A 13 -10.77 6.51 13.51
CA VAL A 13 -11.47 5.91 12.37
C VAL A 13 -12.94 5.71 12.72
N LEU A 14 -13.85 6.25 11.91
CA LEU A 14 -15.29 6.02 12.05
C LEU A 14 -15.71 4.69 11.41
N PHE A 15 -15.28 4.45 10.17
CA PHE A 15 -15.53 3.22 9.42
C PHE A 15 -14.53 3.04 8.28
N ASN A 16 -14.51 1.85 7.69
CA ASN A 16 -13.76 1.51 6.48
C ASN A 16 -14.71 1.32 5.30
N ILE A 17 -14.25 1.61 4.07
CA ILE A 17 -15.02 1.42 2.84
C ILE A 17 -14.23 0.50 1.92
N GLN A 18 -14.88 -0.54 1.40
CA GLN A 18 -14.34 -1.39 0.35
C GLN A 18 -15.15 -1.19 -0.94
N TYR A 19 -14.50 -0.78 -2.03
CA TYR A 19 -15.12 -0.65 -3.35
C TYR A 19 -14.91 -1.97 -4.10
N VAL A 20 -15.94 -2.81 -4.15
CA VAL A 20 -15.86 -4.14 -4.77
C VAL A 20 -16.57 -4.13 -6.11
N ASN A 21 -15.88 -4.57 -7.16
CA ASN A 21 -16.44 -4.77 -8.48
C ASN A 21 -16.39 -6.26 -8.84
N TYR A 22 -17.54 -6.83 -9.14
CA TYR A 22 -17.66 -8.14 -9.78
C TYR A 22 -18.34 -7.96 -11.13
N TRP A 23 -17.87 -8.69 -12.13
CA TRP A 23 -18.50 -8.80 -13.45
C TRP A 23 -18.42 -10.24 -13.91
N PHE A 24 -19.32 -10.64 -14.81
CA PHE A 24 -19.54 -12.05 -15.16
C PHE A 24 -19.55 -12.31 -16.67
N ALA A 25 -19.27 -11.30 -17.49
CA ALA A 25 -19.22 -11.40 -18.95
C ALA A 25 -17.83 -11.02 -19.48
N GLU A 26 -17.40 -11.64 -20.58
CA GLU A 26 -16.17 -11.31 -21.31
C GLU A 26 -16.50 -10.81 -22.72
N PRO A 27 -15.87 -9.72 -23.23
CA PRO A 27 -14.95 -8.80 -22.55
C PRO A 27 -15.71 -7.64 -21.85
N ALA A 28 -15.77 -7.62 -20.51
CA ALA A 28 -16.51 -6.60 -19.75
C ALA A 28 -15.71 -5.86 -18.66
N GLY A 29 -14.37 -6.02 -18.60
CA GLY A 29 -13.56 -5.44 -17.53
C GLY A 29 -13.36 -3.91 -17.60
N ALA A 30 -13.51 -3.27 -18.76
CA ALA A 30 -13.16 -1.86 -18.93
C ALA A 30 -14.07 -0.91 -18.11
N ALA A 31 -15.39 -1.10 -18.17
CA ALA A 31 -16.36 -0.28 -17.45
C ALA A 31 -16.23 -0.37 -15.91
N PRO A 32 -16.16 -1.56 -15.27
CA PRO A 32 -15.98 -1.65 -13.81
C PRO A 32 -14.62 -1.10 -13.35
N LEU A 33 -13.55 -1.29 -14.14
CA LEU A 33 -12.25 -0.68 -13.83
C LEU A 33 -12.32 0.85 -13.87
N GLN A 34 -13.00 1.43 -14.87
CA GLN A 34 -13.19 2.88 -14.96
C GLN A 34 -14.03 3.40 -13.80
N TRP A 35 -15.16 2.75 -13.49
CA TRP A 35 -16.00 3.10 -12.34
C TRP A 35 -15.22 3.10 -11.03
N SER A 36 -14.36 2.09 -10.81
CA SER A 36 -13.52 2.00 -9.61
C SER A 36 -12.59 3.21 -9.46
N LYS A 37 -12.00 3.69 -10.57
CA LYS A 37 -11.14 4.87 -10.58
C LYS A 37 -11.94 6.15 -10.35
N ASP A 38 -13.10 6.27 -10.99
CA ASP A 38 -13.94 7.46 -10.90
C ASP A 38 -14.50 7.64 -9.48
N ILE A 39 -15.01 6.58 -8.85
CA ILE A 39 -15.50 6.66 -7.46
C ILE A 39 -14.35 6.92 -6.48
N TYR A 40 -13.16 6.35 -6.72
CA TYR A 40 -11.99 6.63 -5.90
C TYR A 40 -11.58 8.10 -5.99
N ASN A 41 -11.59 8.70 -7.18
CA ASN A 41 -11.32 10.13 -7.37
C ASN A 41 -12.39 11.00 -6.71
N PHE A 42 -13.67 10.69 -6.95
CA PHE A 42 -14.79 11.42 -6.37
C PHE A 42 -14.75 11.48 -4.83
N MET A 43 -14.32 10.40 -4.18
CA MET A 43 -14.30 10.30 -2.72
C MET A 43 -13.11 11.00 -2.05
N GLU A 44 -12.12 11.48 -2.82
CA GLU A 44 -10.89 12.11 -2.29
C GLU A 44 -11.12 13.18 -1.20
N PRO A 45 -12.04 14.16 -1.34
CA PRO A 45 -12.20 15.20 -0.32
C PRO A 45 -12.80 14.70 1.00
N TYR A 46 -13.47 13.56 1.00
CA TYR A 46 -14.28 13.06 2.14
C TYR A 46 -13.58 11.96 2.96
N VAL A 47 -12.47 11.41 2.47
CA VAL A 47 -11.73 10.34 3.14
C VAL A 47 -10.44 10.86 3.77
N SER A 48 -9.71 9.98 4.47
CA SER A 48 -8.39 10.30 5.02
C SER A 48 -7.45 10.86 3.96
N LYS A 49 -6.56 11.77 4.36
CA LYS A 49 -5.53 12.37 3.50
C LYS A 49 -4.22 12.52 4.27
N ASN A 50 -3.11 12.62 3.54
CA ASN A 50 -1.76 12.84 4.08
C ASN A 50 -1.31 11.80 5.15
N PRO A 51 -1.29 10.48 4.84
CA PRO A 51 -1.59 9.85 3.56
C PRO A 51 -3.06 9.46 3.41
N ARG A 52 -3.51 9.23 2.16
CA ARG A 52 -4.81 8.60 1.91
C ARG A 52 -4.71 7.11 2.27
N GLN A 53 -5.24 6.76 3.44
CA GLN A 53 -5.10 5.43 4.03
C GLN A 53 -5.85 4.35 3.23
N ALA A 54 -5.27 3.16 3.14
CA ALA A 54 -5.84 1.98 2.49
C ALA A 54 -5.51 0.73 3.30
N TYR A 55 -6.24 -0.38 3.10
CA TYR A 55 -6.01 -1.61 3.85
C TYR A 55 -5.19 -2.62 3.05
N ALA A 56 -4.06 -3.09 3.61
CA ALA A 56 -3.14 -3.99 2.91
C ALA A 56 -3.76 -5.29 2.37
N ASN A 57 -4.79 -5.85 3.03
CA ASN A 57 -5.47 -7.06 2.54
C ASN A 57 -6.49 -6.76 1.43
N TYR A 58 -6.88 -5.51 1.24
CA TYR A 58 -7.59 -5.03 0.04
C TYR A 58 -6.55 -4.44 -0.91
N ARG A 59 -5.63 -5.30 -1.36
CA ARG A 59 -4.46 -4.91 -2.14
C ARG A 59 -4.90 -4.21 -3.42
N ASP A 60 -4.38 -3.00 -3.62
CA ASP A 60 -4.62 -2.18 -4.80
C ASP A 60 -3.28 -1.73 -5.40
N ILE A 61 -2.97 -2.24 -6.60
CA ILE A 61 -1.73 -1.94 -7.32
C ILE A 61 -1.70 -0.51 -7.87
N ASP A 62 -2.85 0.14 -8.03
CA ASP A 62 -2.95 1.52 -8.51
C ASP A 62 -2.51 2.54 -7.42
N LEU A 63 -2.34 2.10 -6.16
CA LEU A 63 -1.78 2.93 -5.10
C LEU A 63 -0.27 3.23 -5.26
N GLY A 64 0.41 2.48 -6.14
CA GLY A 64 1.85 2.57 -6.41
C GLY A 64 2.51 1.19 -6.43
N ARG A 65 3.68 1.05 -7.04
CA ARG A 65 4.42 -0.21 -7.09
C ARG A 65 5.91 0.03 -6.88
N ASN A 66 6.63 -1.00 -6.46
CA ASN A 66 8.07 -0.96 -6.29
C ASN A 66 8.77 -0.78 -7.63
N GLU A 67 9.82 0.03 -7.60
CA GLU A 67 10.89 0.03 -8.57
C GLU A 67 12.02 -0.86 -8.03
N VAL A 68 12.64 -1.65 -8.90
CA VAL A 68 13.76 -2.55 -8.53
C VAL A 68 15.04 -2.02 -9.17
N VAL A 69 16.05 -1.76 -8.33
CA VAL A 69 17.38 -1.30 -8.76
C VAL A 69 18.43 -2.23 -8.16
N ASN A 70 19.34 -2.75 -8.97
CA ASN A 70 20.34 -3.75 -8.56
C ASN A 70 19.69 -4.96 -7.84
N ASP A 71 18.58 -5.43 -8.40
CA ASP A 71 17.76 -6.54 -7.88
C ASP A 71 17.07 -6.31 -6.52
N ILE A 72 17.07 -5.08 -6.00
CA ILE A 72 16.47 -4.71 -4.71
C ILE A 72 15.36 -3.67 -4.90
N SER A 73 14.21 -3.87 -4.25
CA SER A 73 13.13 -2.87 -4.23
C SER A 73 13.59 -1.58 -3.57
N THR A 74 13.38 -0.43 -4.21
CA THR A 74 13.81 0.87 -3.66
C THR A 74 12.91 1.34 -2.51
N TYR A 75 13.50 1.91 -1.45
CA TYR A 75 12.74 2.45 -0.33
C TYR A 75 11.79 3.58 -0.75
N SER A 76 12.23 4.46 -1.65
CA SER A 76 11.45 5.60 -2.14
C SER A 76 10.17 5.17 -2.87
N SER A 77 10.25 4.18 -3.77
CA SER A 77 9.07 3.66 -4.47
C SER A 77 8.12 2.93 -3.52
N GLY A 78 8.66 2.11 -2.62
CA GLY A 78 7.89 1.40 -1.60
C GLY A 78 7.14 2.32 -0.65
N LYS A 79 7.74 3.45 -0.28
CA LYS A 79 7.16 4.43 0.66
C LYS A 79 5.85 5.03 0.15
N VAL A 80 5.70 5.23 -1.16
CA VAL A 80 4.50 5.86 -1.79
C VAL A 80 3.21 5.11 -1.47
N TRP A 81 3.20 3.79 -1.61
CA TRP A 81 2.05 2.95 -1.25
C TRP A 81 2.15 2.45 0.20
N GLY A 82 3.37 2.29 0.71
CA GLY A 82 3.64 1.78 2.05
C GLY A 82 3.07 2.65 3.16
N GLU A 83 3.16 3.97 3.05
CA GLU A 83 2.56 4.89 4.02
C GLU A 83 1.03 4.88 3.97
N LYS A 84 0.42 4.56 2.81
CA LYS A 84 -1.04 4.40 2.70
C LYS A 84 -1.52 3.20 3.51
N TYR A 85 -0.80 2.07 3.45
CA TYR A 85 -1.14 0.85 4.20
C TYR A 85 -0.71 0.87 5.67
N PHE A 86 0.45 1.45 5.96
CA PHE A 86 1.13 1.28 7.25
C PHE A 86 1.39 2.61 7.99
N LYS A 87 1.01 3.77 7.43
CA LYS A 87 1.31 5.10 7.99
C LYS A 87 2.78 5.20 8.42
N SER A 88 3.04 5.79 9.58
CA SER A 88 4.38 5.91 10.17
C SER A 88 5.04 4.58 10.52
N ASN A 89 4.32 3.46 10.51
CA ASN A 89 4.91 2.14 10.79
C ASN A 89 5.76 1.62 9.62
N PHE A 90 5.62 2.19 8.41
CA PHE A 90 6.31 1.70 7.22
C PHE A 90 7.84 1.68 7.37
N GLN A 91 8.44 2.73 7.94
CA GLN A 91 9.89 2.78 8.12
C GLN A 91 10.39 1.65 9.03
N ARG A 92 9.69 1.40 10.15
CA ARG A 92 10.03 0.28 11.05
C ARG A 92 9.93 -1.06 10.34
N LEU A 93 8.94 -1.24 9.45
CA LEU A 93 8.80 -2.44 8.63
C LEU A 93 9.98 -2.59 7.67
N ALA A 94 10.38 -1.52 6.98
CA ALA A 94 11.50 -1.53 6.04
C ALA A 94 12.84 -1.85 6.73
N ILE A 95 13.08 -1.27 7.91
CA ILE A 95 14.27 -1.61 8.73
C ILE A 95 14.23 -3.08 9.14
N THR A 96 13.06 -3.58 9.56
CA THR A 96 12.90 -5.00 9.93
C THR A 96 13.19 -5.90 8.73
N LYS A 97 12.64 -5.60 7.55
CA LYS A 97 12.91 -6.28 6.29
C LYS A 97 14.42 -6.29 5.98
N GLY A 98 15.10 -5.16 6.11
CA GLY A 98 16.54 -5.06 5.90
C GLY A 98 17.37 -5.95 6.84
N LYS A 99 16.90 -6.22 8.06
CA LYS A 99 17.57 -7.12 9.01
C LYS A 99 17.37 -8.60 8.68
N VAL A 100 16.20 -8.97 8.16
CA VAL A 100 15.82 -10.39 7.98
C VAL A 100 15.92 -10.88 6.54
N ASP A 101 15.90 -9.98 5.57
CA ASP A 101 15.99 -10.27 4.13
C ASP A 101 16.62 -9.08 3.36
N PRO A 102 17.92 -8.80 3.58
CA PRO A 102 18.61 -7.67 2.97
C PRO A 102 18.77 -7.77 1.45
N GLN A 103 18.74 -8.97 0.89
CA GLN A 103 18.79 -9.21 -0.57
C GLN A 103 17.41 -9.14 -1.24
N ASP A 104 16.37 -8.80 -0.47
CA ASP A 104 14.99 -8.67 -0.95
C ASP A 104 14.48 -9.93 -1.68
N TYR A 105 14.85 -11.11 -1.20
CA TYR A 105 14.51 -12.37 -1.84
C TYR A 105 12.99 -12.60 -1.86
N PHE A 106 12.33 -12.42 -0.72
CA PHE A 106 10.87 -12.51 -0.63
C PHE A 106 10.21 -11.18 -0.98
N ARG A 107 10.02 -10.94 -2.29
CA ARG A 107 9.42 -9.72 -2.82
C ARG A 107 8.30 -9.96 -3.83
N ASN A 108 7.50 -8.92 -4.03
CA ASN A 108 6.58 -8.73 -5.16
C ASN A 108 6.50 -7.23 -5.48
N GLU A 109 5.63 -6.85 -6.41
CA GLU A 109 5.49 -5.46 -6.89
C GLU A 109 5.01 -4.48 -5.78
N GLN A 110 4.52 -4.97 -4.65
CA GLN A 110 4.14 -4.19 -3.46
C GLN A 110 4.54 -4.91 -2.16
N SER A 111 5.78 -5.38 -2.07
CA SER A 111 6.38 -5.89 -0.82
C SER A 111 7.21 -4.81 -0.15
N ILE A 112 7.34 -4.88 1.19
CA ILE A 112 8.17 -3.93 1.93
C ILE A 112 9.62 -4.00 1.42
N PRO A 113 10.23 -2.88 0.97
CA PRO A 113 11.63 -2.84 0.57
C PRO A 113 12.55 -2.90 1.80
N PRO A 114 13.73 -3.54 1.71
CA PRO A 114 14.72 -3.49 2.80
C PRO A 114 15.28 -2.08 2.94
N LEU A 115 15.32 -1.56 4.17
CA LEU A 115 16.08 -0.37 4.52
C LEU A 115 17.28 -0.79 5.37
N ILE A 116 18.46 -0.78 4.74
CA ILE A 116 19.72 -1.17 5.38
C ILE A 116 20.38 0.12 5.89
N GLU A 117 20.56 0.24 7.20
CA GLU A 117 21.39 1.31 7.77
C GLU A 117 22.86 1.00 7.41
N LYS A 118 23.57 2.00 6.86
CA LYS A 118 25.03 1.92 6.77
C LYS A 118 25.56 2.11 8.20
N TYR A 119 26.18 1.07 8.74
CA TYR A 119 26.96 1.17 9.98
C TYR A 119 28.16 2.10 9.79
#